data_AF-A0A4V0AAZ1-F1
#
_entry.id   AF-A0A4V0AAZ1-F1
#
_cell.length_a   1.000
_cell.length_b   1.000
_cell.length_c   1.000
_cell.angle_alpha   90.00
_cell.angle_beta   90.00
_cell.angle_gamma   90.00
#
_symmetry.space_group_name_H-M   'P 1'
#
loop_
_entity.id
_entity.type
_entity.pdbx_description
1 polymer ?
#
loop_
_entity_poly.entity_id
_entity_poly.type
_entity_poly.pdbx_seq_one_letter_code
_entity_poly.pdbx_strand_id
1 'polypeptide(L)' 'MKEYALAYQKKGFSVIPIVPNGKQPAIKFADKPAMTAEEIEDYWTQYPDSNIAVRTDKFFVIDIDLPW' A
#
# COMPACT_ATOMS: atom_id res chain seq x y z
N MET A 1 0.76 2.77 -10.98
CA MET A 1 0.62 2.48 -9.53
C MET A 1 1.96 2.58 -8.81
N LYS A 2 3.02 2.02 -9.37
CA LYS A 2 4.40 2.11 -8.83
C LYS A 2 4.80 3.50 -8.32
N GLU A 3 4.59 4.53 -9.14
CA GLU A 3 5.00 5.91 -8.86
C GLU A 3 4.30 6.46 -7.61
N TYR A 4 3.01 6.14 -7.44
CA TYR A 4 2.24 6.53 -6.25
C TYR A 4 2.71 5.77 -5.02
N ALA A 5 3.00 4.46 -5.13
CA ALA A 5 3.55 3.67 -4.04
C ALA A 5 4.88 4.26 -3.53
N LEU A 6 5.81 4.57 -4.45
CA LEU A 6 7.07 5.23 -4.12
C LEU A 6 6.85 6.63 -3.50
N ALA A 7 5.91 7.41 -4.02
CA ALA A 7 5.58 8.73 -3.46
C ALA A 7 5.02 8.64 -2.03
N TYR A 8 4.18 7.65 -1.72
CA TYR A 8 3.68 7.41 -0.36
C TYR A 8 4.79 6.94 0.58
N GLN A 9 5.64 6.02 0.12
CA GLN A 9 6.79 5.56 0.92
C GLN A 9 7.73 6.73 1.25
N LYS A 10 8.04 7.60 0.28
CA LYS A 10 8.87 8.80 0.49
C LYS A 10 8.27 9.77 1.52
N LYS A 11 6.94 9.79 1.67
CA LYS A 11 6.22 10.57 2.69
C LYS A 11 6.15 9.87 4.06
N GLY A 12 6.76 8.69 4.20
CA GLY A 12 6.82 7.94 5.46
C GLY A 12 5.66 6.97 5.69
N PHE A 13 4.81 6.72 4.68
CA PHE A 13 3.75 5.72 4.79
C PHE A 13 4.29 4.31 4.57
N SER A 14 3.83 3.35 5.38
CA SER A 14 4.08 1.93 5.15
C SER A 14 3.15 1.40 4.06
N VAL A 15 3.63 1.34 2.82
CA VAL A 15 2.90 0.82 1.66
C VAL A 15 2.68 -0.69 1.76
N ILE A 16 1.49 -1.14 1.35
CA ILE A 16 1.11 -2.56 1.28
C ILE A 16 0.46 -2.80 -0.09
N PRO A 17 1.00 -3.71 -0.93
CA PRO A 17 0.35 -4.08 -2.18
C PRO A 17 -0.91 -4.90 -1.93
N ILE A 18 -1.97 -4.58 -2.66
CA ILE A 18 -3.28 -5.21 -2.58
C ILE A 18 -3.58 -5.90 -3.91
N VAL A 19 -4.13 -7.12 -3.83
CA VAL A 19 -4.54 -7.91 -4.99
C VAL A 19 -5.56 -7.11 -5.84
N PRO A 20 -5.41 -7.08 -7.18
CA PRO A 20 -6.37 -6.39 -8.04
C PRO A 20 -7.81 -6.87 -7.82
N ASN A 21 -8.78 -5.98 -7.93
CA ASN A 21 -10.21 -6.27 -7.75
C ASN A 21 -10.60 -6.87 -6.38
N GLY A 22 -9.74 -6.71 -5.37
CA GLY A 22 -9.96 -7.19 -4.01
C GLY A 22 -9.49 -6.18 -2.96
N LYS A 23 -9.59 -6.60 -1.69
CA LYS A 23 -9.07 -5.85 -0.54
C LYS A 23 -8.02 -6.66 0.25
N GLN A 24 -7.56 -7.78 -0.31
CA GLN A 24 -6.60 -8.66 0.33
C GLN A 24 -5.16 -8.18 0.08
N PRO A 25 -4.31 -8.12 1.12
CA PRO A 25 -2.88 -7.91 0.95
C PRO A 25 -2.23 -9.01 0.12
N ALA A 26 -1.37 -8.63 -0.81
CA ALA A 26 -0.59 -9.59 -1.60
C ALA A 26 0.60 -10.17 -0.81
N ILE A 27 0.98 -9.54 0.31
CA ILE A 27 2.11 -9.95 1.15
C ILE A 27 1.69 -10.03 2.62
N LYS A 28 2.39 -10.88 3.40
CA LYS A 28 2.35 -10.79 4.86
C LYS A 28 3.10 -9.54 5.29
N PHE A 29 2.38 -8.60 5.90
CA PHE A 29 2.92 -7.31 6.31
C PHE A 29 2.83 -7.08 7.83
N ALA A 30 1.88 -7.72 8.52
CA ALA A 30 1.74 -7.61 9.97
C ALA A 30 3.07 -7.95 10.66
N ASP A 31 3.47 -7.12 11.63
CA ASP A 31 4.73 -7.22 12.39
C ASP A 31 6.02 -7.20 11.58
N LYS A 32 5.95 -6.81 10.31
CA LYS A 32 7.12 -6.60 9.45
C LYS A 32 7.43 -5.12 9.25
N PRO A 33 8.70 -4.78 8.98
CA PRO A 33 9.07 -3.43 8.55
C PRO A 33 8.30 -3.03 7.29
N ALA A 34 8.20 -1.72 7.06
CA ALA A 34 7.67 -1.18 5.81
C ALA A 34 8.57 -1.57 4.65
N MET A 35 7.99 -1.74 3.46
CA MET A 35 8.76 -2.00 2.24
C MET A 35 9.72 -0.85 1.95
N THR A 36 10.92 -1.18 1.47
CA THR A 36 11.88 -0.22 0.94
C THR A 36 11.46 0.27 -0.45
N ALA A 37 12.07 1.35 -0.94
CA ALA A 37 11.81 1.85 -2.29
C ALA A 37 12.17 0.82 -3.38
N GLU A 38 13.26 0.07 -3.19
CA GLU A 38 13.70 -0.99 -4.10
C GLU A 38 12.69 -2.15 -4.12
N GLU A 39 12.24 -2.61 -2.95
CA GLU A 39 11.20 -3.66 -2.86
C GLU A 39 9.87 -3.23 -3.52
N ILE A 40 9.50 -1.95 -3.40
CA ILE A 40 8.31 -1.40 -4.05
C ILE A 40 8.50 -1.37 -5.58
N GLU A 41 9.68 -0.94 -6.04
CA GLU A 41 9.99 -0.88 -7.46
C GLU A 41 9.96 -2.26 -8.10
N ASP A 42 10.61 -3.24 -7.47
CA ASP A 42 10.65 -4.62 -7.92
C ASP A 42 9.26 -5.27 -7.92
N TYR A 43 8.47 -5.04 -6.87
CA TYR A 43 7.13 -5.60 -6.75
C TYR A 43 6.20 -5.07 -7.84
N TRP A 44 6.10 -3.75 -8.02
CA TRP A 44 5.17 -3.18 -9.00
C TRP A 44 5.66 -3.30 -10.44
N THR A 45 6.94 -3.60 -10.67
CA THR A 45 7.41 -3.98 -12.00
C THR A 45 6.89 -5.37 -12.38
N GLN A 46 6.75 -6.29 -11.43
CA GLN A 46 6.20 -7.64 -11.66
C GLN A 46 4.66 -7.68 -11.65
N TYR A 47 4.03 -6.89 -10.78
CA TYR A 47 2.58 -6.87 -10.57
C TYR A 47 1.99 -5.45 -10.75
N PRO A 48 2.06 -4.88 -11.96
CA PRO A 48 1.76 -3.46 -12.21
C PRO A 48 0.33 -3.04 -11.84
N ASP A 49 -0.61 -3.98 -11.88
CA ASP A 49 -2.03 -3.75 -11.62
C ASP A 49 -2.42 -3.84 -10.13
N SER A 50 -1.47 -4.14 -9.24
CA SER A 50 -1.74 -4.20 -7.81
C SER A 50 -2.19 -2.84 -7.28
N ASN A 51 -3.24 -2.85 -6.46
CA ASN A 51 -3.71 -1.68 -5.73
C ASN A 51 -2.77 -1.34 -4.56
N ILE A 52 -2.91 -0.13 -4.00
CA ILE A 52 -2.10 0.34 -2.87
C ILE A 52 -2.99 0.49 -1.64
N ALA A 53 -2.54 -0.06 -0.51
CA ALA A 53 -2.97 0.34 0.82
C ALA A 53 -1.79 0.90 1.61
N VAL A 54 -2.08 1.58 2.71
CA VAL A 54 -1.08 2.05 3.67
C VAL A 54 -1.46 1.58 5.06
N ARG A 55 -0.45 1.20 5.87
CA ARG A 55 -0.67 0.81 7.26
C ARG A 55 -1.03 2.04 8.11
N THR A 56 -2.10 1.94 8.86
CA THR A 56 -2.61 2.97 9.78
C THR A 56 -2.17 2.68 11.22
N ASP A 57 -0.86 2.59 11.45
CA ASP A 57 -0.26 2.31 12.77
C ASP A 57 0.13 3.58 13.54
N LYS A 58 0.34 4.68 12.82
CA LYS A 58 0.73 6.00 13.36
C LYS A 58 -0.31 7.09 13.14
N PHE A 59 -1.35 6.78 12.38
CA PHE A 59 -2.44 7.68 12.03
C PHE A 59 -3.72 6.87 11.86
N PHE A 60 -4.86 7.54 11.90
CA PHE A 60 -6.15 6.94 11.62
C PHE A 60 -6.72 7.51 10.32
N VAL A 61 -7.59 6.73 9.67
CA VAL A 61 -8.37 7.14 8.51
C VAL A 61 -9.81 7.25 8.97
N ILE A 62 -10.46 8.38 8.65
CA ILE A 62 -11.90 8.52 8.80
C ILE A 62 -12.50 8.25 7.43
N ASP A 63 -13.16 7.11 7.29
CA ASP A 63 -13.95 6.77 6.10
C ASP A 63 -15.36 7.33 6.31
N ILE A 64 -15.79 8.25 5.45
CA ILE A 64 -17.08 8.94 5.58
C ILE A 64 -17.99 8.48 4.46
N ASP A 65 -18.96 7.64 4.81
CA ASP A 65 -20.08 7.30 3.95
C ASP A 65 -21.26 8.24 4.25
N LEU A 66 -21.73 8.96 3.24
CA LEU A 66 -22.97 9.70 3.34
C LEU A 66 -24.14 8.75 3.02
N PRO A 67 -25.25 8.78 3.79
CA PRO A 67 -26.48 8.17 3.31
C PRO A 67 -26.91 8.90 2.03
N TRP A 68 -27.36 8.12 1.05
CA TRP A 68 -27.86 8.62 -0.24
C TRP A 68 -28.90 9.74 -0.07
#